data_AF-A0A1F7R125-F1
#
_entry.id   AF-A0A1F7R125-F1
#
_cell.length_a   1.000
_cell.length_b   1.000
_cell.length_c   1.000
_cell.angle_alpha   90.00
_cell.angle_beta   90.00
_cell.angle_gamma   90.00
#
_symmetry.space_group_name_H-M   'P 1'
#
loop_
_entity.id
_entity.type
_entity.pdbx_description
1 polymer ?
#
loop_
_entity_poly.entity_id
_entity_poly.type
_entity_poly.pdbx_seq_one_letter_code
_entity_poly.pdbx_strand_id
1 'polypeptide(L)'
;MDEQKTDTKVRPTKKQKELLTFIEEFITAKGYSPSYREIMQGLNYTSVATVALHVNNLIKRGHLAKRDRSARSLEVLIPSVNLETKIVPKQIKDTEEKWLVEKIEQFFKEAEEAPRVEERELDQLYVLIGALKVLGADGAAQSFIPRLSKLKKRTSANEYAT
;
A
#
# COMPACT_ATOMS: atom_id res chain seq x y z
N MET A 1 0.33 -24.49 34.49
CA MET A 1 -0.58 -23.43 35.00
C MET A 1 -0.12 -22.14 34.35
N ASP A 2 -0.39 -21.99 33.05
CA ASP A 2 -1.65 -21.56 32.43
C ASP A 2 -1.47 -20.11 32.00
N GLU A 3 -1.30 -19.90 30.70
CA GLU A 3 -2.18 -18.97 29.99
C GLU A 3 -1.98 -19.18 28.48
N GLN A 4 -2.95 -19.87 27.90
CA GLN A 4 -3.17 -19.97 26.47
C GLN A 4 -3.39 -18.55 25.91
N LYS A 5 -2.44 -18.02 25.13
CA LYS A 5 -2.69 -16.82 24.32
C LYS A 5 -3.59 -17.21 23.16
N THR A 6 -4.87 -16.97 23.31
CA THR A 6 -5.88 -17.09 22.27
C THR A 6 -5.57 -16.10 21.14
N ASP A 7 -5.08 -16.63 20.02
CA ASP A 7 -4.95 -15.94 18.73
C ASP A 7 -6.36 -15.69 18.17
N THR A 8 -6.97 -14.57 18.53
CA THR A 8 -8.18 -14.10 17.85
C THR A 8 -7.99 -12.62 17.54
N LYS A 9 -7.47 -12.38 16.33
CA LYS A 9 -7.15 -11.05 15.79
C LYS A 9 -8.42 -10.26 15.49
N VAL A 10 -8.97 -9.56 16.49
CA VAL A 10 -10.25 -8.81 16.34
C VAL A 10 -10.01 -7.39 15.83
N ARG A 11 -10.54 -7.05 14.65
CA ARG A 11 -10.48 -5.71 14.03
C ARG A 11 -10.84 -4.59 15.02
N PRO A 12 -9.98 -3.57 15.21
CA PRO A 12 -10.23 -2.52 16.20
C PRO A 12 -11.45 -1.66 15.81
N THR A 13 -12.20 -1.18 16.80
CA THR A 13 -13.30 -0.21 16.59
C THR A 13 -12.74 1.17 16.22
N LYS A 14 -13.57 2.10 15.75
CA LYS A 14 -13.14 3.45 15.34
C LYS A 14 -12.28 4.16 16.40
N LYS A 15 -12.73 4.17 17.66
CA LYS A 15 -11.99 4.78 18.78
C LYS A 15 -10.71 4.02 19.14
N GLN A 16 -10.69 2.71 18.97
CA GLN A 16 -9.50 1.89 19.21
C GLN A 16 -8.44 2.14 18.13
N LYS A 17 -8.87 2.28 16.87
CA LYS A 17 -8.00 2.65 15.74
C LYS A 17 -7.39 4.03 15.96
N GLU A 18 -8.19 5.02 16.34
CA GLU A 18 -7.71 6.37 16.66
C GLU A 18 -6.61 6.36 17.73
N LEU A 19 -6.78 5.58 18.79
CA LEU A 19 -5.76 5.44 19.83
C LEU A 19 -4.50 4.72 19.32
N LEU A 20 -4.63 3.68 18.50
CA LEU A 20 -3.49 3.01 17.88
C LEU A 20 -2.72 3.95 16.95
N THR A 21 -3.43 4.67 16.07
CA THR A 21 -2.85 5.64 15.14
C THR A 21 -2.09 6.73 15.89
N PHE A 22 -2.66 7.27 16.97
CA PHE A 22 -1.95 8.25 17.80
C PHE A 22 -0.65 7.69 18.39
N ILE A 23 -0.66 6.45 18.91
CA ILE A 23 0.53 5.82 19.47
C ILE A 23 1.60 5.62 18.38
N GLU A 24 1.21 5.19 17.19
CA GLU A 24 2.10 4.98 16.04
C GLU A 24 2.73 6.28 15.56
N GLU A 25 1.92 7.32 15.36
CA GLU A 25 2.38 8.64 14.96
C GLU A 25 3.32 9.24 16.01
N PHE A 26 3.00 9.07 17.29
CA PHE A 26 3.84 9.54 18.38
C PHE A 26 5.20 8.83 18.39
N ILE A 27 5.22 7.50 18.28
CA ILE A 27 6.46 6.72 18.22
C ILE A 27 7.30 7.12 17.00
N THR A 28 6.65 7.29 15.85
CA THR A 28 7.33 7.69 14.60
C THR A 28 7.93 9.09 14.71
N ALA A 29 7.22 10.02 15.34
CA ALA A 29 7.66 11.41 15.47
C ALA A 29 8.70 11.63 16.58
N LYS A 30 8.64 10.87 17.68
CA LYS A 30 9.47 11.10 18.87
C LYS A 30 10.54 10.04 19.10
N GLY A 31 10.43 8.87 18.45
CA GLY A 31 11.35 7.75 18.65
C GLY A 31 11.14 6.98 19.96
N TYR A 32 10.08 7.27 20.71
CA TYR A 32 9.73 6.55 21.96
C TYR A 32 8.20 6.48 22.14
N SER A 33 7.73 5.50 22.91
CA SER A 33 6.29 5.33 23.13
C SER A 33 5.69 6.37 24.09
N PRO A 34 4.47 6.86 23.84
CA PRO A 34 3.84 7.86 24.69
C PRO A 34 3.45 7.29 26.06
N SER A 35 3.47 8.14 27.07
CA SER A 35 2.90 7.89 28.39
C SER A 35 1.37 8.05 28.36
N TYR A 36 0.69 7.52 29.39
CA TYR A 36 -0.77 7.64 29.47
C TYR A 36 -1.24 9.10 29.59
N ARG A 37 -0.41 10.00 30.13
CA ARG A 37 -0.72 11.44 30.18
C ARG A 37 -0.62 12.09 28.80
N GLU A 38 0.38 11.71 28.01
CA GLU A 38 0.54 12.18 26.62
C GLU A 38 -0.61 11.67 25.74
N ILE A 39 -1.02 10.40 25.89
CA ILE A 39 -2.20 9.86 25.20
C ILE A 39 -3.48 10.60 25.62
N MET A 40 -3.64 10.87 26.92
CA MET A 40 -4.79 11.61 27.45
C MET A 40 -4.89 13.01 26.82
N GLN A 41 -3.77 13.74 26.77
CA GLN A 41 -3.71 15.09 26.18
C GLN A 41 -3.91 15.06 24.67
N GLY A 42 -3.26 14.12 23.97
CA GLY A 42 -3.31 14.04 22.51
C GLY A 42 -4.67 13.61 21.95
N LEU A 43 -5.43 12.80 22.68
CA LEU A 43 -6.76 12.32 22.28
C LEU A 43 -7.90 12.95 23.09
N ASN A 44 -7.58 13.96 23.90
CA ASN A 44 -8.53 14.71 24.72
C ASN A 44 -9.43 13.82 25.63
N TYR A 45 -8.84 12.79 26.24
CA TYR A 45 -9.55 11.97 27.22
C TYR A 45 -9.68 12.69 28.55
N THR A 46 -10.78 12.44 29.26
CA THR A 46 -11.08 13.08 30.54
C THR A 46 -10.23 12.57 31.71
N SER A 47 -9.66 11.36 31.60
CA SER A 47 -8.84 10.79 32.67
C SER A 47 -7.78 9.80 32.18
N VAL A 48 -6.70 9.70 32.95
CA VAL A 48 -5.63 8.70 32.76
C VAL A 48 -6.18 7.27 32.95
N ALA A 49 -7.19 7.09 33.82
CA ALA A 49 -7.82 5.80 34.04
C ALA A 49 -8.56 5.31 32.79
N THR A 50 -9.25 6.21 32.07
CA THR A 50 -9.91 5.92 30.79
C THR A 50 -8.89 5.48 29.75
N VAL A 51 -7.75 6.18 29.65
CA VAL A 51 -6.64 5.79 28.76
C VAL A 51 -6.12 4.40 29.12
N ALA A 52 -5.86 4.13 30.39
CA ALA A 52 -5.37 2.84 30.86
C ALA A 52 -6.34 1.70 30.48
N LEU A 53 -7.64 1.91 30.61
CA LEU A 53 -8.67 0.95 30.19
C LEU A 53 -8.60 0.69 28.68
N HIS A 54 -8.52 1.74 27.85
CA HIS A 54 -8.44 1.58 26.40
C HIS A 54 -7.16 0.87 25.95
N VAL A 55 -6.01 1.23 26.52
CA VAL A 55 -4.72 0.58 26.24
C VAL A 55 -4.77 -0.90 26.64
N ASN A 56 -5.27 -1.23 27.84
CA ASN A 56 -5.42 -2.61 28.28
C ASN A 56 -6.34 -3.43 27.38
N ASN A 57 -7.44 -2.82 26.89
CA ASN A 57 -8.32 -3.48 25.93
C ASN A 57 -7.63 -3.77 24.59
N LEU A 58 -6.76 -2.88 24.12
CA LEU A 58 -5.95 -3.13 22.91
C LEU A 58 -4.90 -4.22 23.12
N ILE A 59 -4.28 -4.28 24.31
CA ILE A 59 -3.35 -5.34 24.69
C ILE A 59 -4.06 -6.70 24.70
N LYS A 60 -5.21 -6.79 25.36
CA LYS A 60 -6.04 -8.01 25.40
C LYS A 60 -6.45 -8.49 24.01
N ARG A 61 -6.57 -7.57 23.05
CA ARG A 61 -6.96 -7.85 21.67
C ARG A 61 -5.78 -8.05 20.72
N GLY A 62 -4.55 -8.05 21.24
CA GLY A 62 -3.34 -8.33 20.47
C GLY A 62 -2.83 -7.18 19.58
N HIS A 63 -3.36 -5.96 19.75
CA HIS A 63 -2.91 -4.80 18.96
C HIS A 63 -1.71 -4.08 19.57
N LEU A 64 -1.61 -4.09 20.89
CA LEU A 64 -0.48 -3.53 21.64
C LEU A 64 0.19 -4.60 22.50
N ALA A 65 1.49 -4.46 22.72
CA ALA A 65 2.22 -5.16 23.76
C ALA A 65 2.79 -4.15 24.77
N LYS A 66 2.91 -4.59 26.01
CA LYS A 66 3.63 -3.86 27.05
C LYS A 66 4.79 -4.72 27.53
N ARG A 67 6.04 -4.31 27.25
CA ARG A 67 7.22 -5.12 27.61
C ARG A 67 7.58 -5.02 29.09
N ASP A 68 7.32 -3.87 29.74
CA ASP A 68 7.76 -3.59 31.11
C ASP A 68 6.68 -2.88 31.95
N ARG A 69 6.98 -2.59 33.22
CA ARG A 69 6.12 -1.73 34.07
C ARG A 69 6.29 -0.22 33.78
N SER A 70 7.21 0.15 32.90
CA SER A 70 7.47 1.56 32.56
C SER A 70 6.32 2.18 31.76
N ALA A 71 6.12 3.49 31.93
CA ALA A 71 5.17 4.30 31.16
C ALA A 71 5.52 4.33 29.65
N ARG A 72 6.77 4.00 29.28
CA ARG A 72 7.28 4.05 27.90
C ARG A 72 7.61 2.67 27.33
N SER A 73 6.75 1.68 27.62
CA SER A 73 6.96 0.28 27.21
C SER A 73 5.91 -0.23 26.23
N LEU A 74 5.14 0.68 25.62
CA LEU A 74 4.11 0.31 24.65
C LEU A 74 4.74 0.05 23.29
N GLU A 75 4.46 -1.12 22.75
CA GLU A 75 4.84 -1.55 21.41
C GLU A 75 3.59 -1.86 20.59
N VAL A 76 3.59 -1.40 19.35
CA VAL A 76 2.51 -1.65 18.40
C VAL A 76 2.81 -2.96 17.68
N LEU A 77 1.97 -3.98 17.91
CA LEU A 77 2.14 -5.30 17.28
C LEU A 77 1.47 -5.37 15.91
N ILE A 78 0.35 -4.66 15.75
CA ILE A 78 -0.42 -4.61 14.52
C ILE A 78 -0.60 -3.13 14.18
N PRO A 79 0.02 -2.64 13.09
CA PRO A 79 -0.16 -1.28 12.65
C PRO A 79 -1.65 -0.96 12.42
N SER A 80 -2.06 0.25 12.79
CA SER A 80 -3.38 0.83 12.61
C SER A 80 -3.73 1.09 11.15
N VAL A 81 -2.78 0.78 10.25
CA VAL A 81 -2.85 0.97 8.80
C VAL A 81 -4.05 0.22 8.26
N ASN A 82 -5.15 0.96 8.23
CA ASN A 82 -6.18 0.77 7.25
C ASN A 82 -5.57 1.32 5.96
N LEU A 83 -5.30 0.42 5.02
CA LEU A 83 -5.25 0.72 3.61
C LEU A 83 -6.66 1.17 3.16
N GLU A 84 -7.21 2.19 3.80
CA GLU A 84 -8.09 3.12 3.11
C GLU A 84 -7.15 3.88 2.18
N THR A 85 -6.82 3.22 1.07
CA THR A 85 -6.41 3.85 -0.16
C THR A 85 -7.49 4.89 -0.43
N LYS A 86 -7.28 6.12 0.06
CA LYS A 86 -7.77 7.27 -0.65
C LYS A 86 -7.19 7.05 -2.03
N ILE A 87 -8.02 6.61 -2.97
CA ILE A 87 -7.70 6.64 -4.38
C ILE A 87 -7.60 8.14 -4.66
N VAL A 88 -6.45 8.72 -4.32
CA VAL A 88 -6.06 10.03 -4.80
C VAL A 88 -5.78 9.72 -6.26
N PRO A 89 -6.65 10.14 -7.19
CA PRO A 89 -6.33 9.95 -8.58
C PRO A 89 -4.98 10.62 -8.80
N LYS A 90 -4.05 9.89 -9.42
CA LYS A 90 -2.97 10.44 -10.26
C LYS A 90 -1.53 10.47 -9.75
N GLN A 91 -1.14 9.75 -8.70
CA GLN A 91 0.30 9.60 -8.40
C GLN A 91 0.64 8.17 -7.96
N ILE A 92 1.11 7.37 -8.92
CA ILE A 92 1.90 6.17 -8.62
C ILE A 92 3.19 6.64 -7.93
N LYS A 93 3.67 5.92 -6.90
CA LYS A 93 4.99 6.20 -6.32
C LYS A 93 6.07 5.86 -7.33
N ASP A 94 7.16 6.63 -7.41
CA ASP A 94 8.26 6.41 -8.38
C ASP A 94 8.74 4.93 -8.48
N THR A 95 8.76 4.20 -7.36
CA THR A 95 9.14 2.77 -7.33
C THR A 95 8.13 1.88 -8.05
N GLU A 96 6.83 2.15 -7.88
CA GLU A 96 5.75 1.41 -8.53
C GLU A 96 5.66 1.76 -10.02
N GLU A 97 5.99 3.00 -10.40
CA GLU A 97 6.06 3.42 -11.80
C GLU A 97 7.19 2.68 -12.52
N LYS A 98 8.39 2.64 -11.94
CA LYS A 98 9.53 1.90 -12.51
C LYS A 98 9.20 0.44 -12.74
N TRP A 99 8.63 -0.23 -11.74
CA TRP A 99 8.22 -1.63 -11.86
C TRP A 99 7.19 -1.84 -12.97
N LEU A 100 6.21 -0.94 -13.09
CA LEU A 100 5.18 -1.02 -14.13
C LEU A 100 5.78 -0.81 -15.53
N VAL A 101 6.69 0.15 -15.68
CA VAL A 101 7.41 0.40 -16.94
C VAL A 101 8.27 -0.79 -17.33
N GLU A 102 9.02 -1.38 -16.40
CA GLU A 102 9.80 -2.61 -16.63
C GLU A 102 8.91 -3.77 -17.07
N LYS A 103 7.71 -3.90 -16.49
CA LYS A 103 6.79 -4.97 -16.86
C LYS A 103 6.23 -4.76 -18.27
N ILE A 104 5.88 -3.52 -18.64
CA ILE A 104 5.43 -3.17 -19.99
C ILE A 104 6.55 -3.38 -21.00
N GLU A 105 7.79 -3.02 -20.66
CA GLU A 105 8.97 -3.28 -21.48
C GLU A 105 9.14 -4.77 -21.78
N GLN A 106 8.93 -5.64 -20.77
CA GLN A 106 8.94 -7.09 -20.96
C GLN A 106 7.87 -7.54 -21.97
N PHE A 107 6.63 -7.05 -21.87
CA PHE A 107 5.56 -7.39 -22.82
C PHE A 107 5.88 -6.91 -24.24
N PHE A 108 6.48 -5.72 -24.39
CA PHE A 108 6.94 -5.24 -25.69
C PHE A 108 8.02 -6.14 -26.28
N LYS A 109 8.98 -6.58 -25.45
CA LYS A 109 10.06 -7.46 -25.88
C LYS A 109 9.53 -8.82 -26.35
N GLU A 110 8.60 -9.40 -25.61
CA GLU A 110 7.94 -10.66 -25.97
C GLU A 110 7.21 -10.53 -27.32
N ALA A 111 6.44 -9.44 -27.53
CA ALA A 111 5.78 -9.18 -28.81
C ALA A 111 6.77 -8.88 -29.96
N GLU A 112 7.91 -8.26 -29.68
CA GLU A 112 8.93 -7.97 -30.68
C GLU A 112 9.68 -9.23 -31.13
N GLU A 113 10.01 -10.12 -30.19
CA GLU A 113 10.69 -11.40 -30.42
C GLU A 113 9.76 -12.46 -31.04
N ALA A 114 8.44 -12.32 -30.88
CA ALA A 114 7.47 -13.21 -31.47
C ALA A 114 7.60 -13.23 -33.02
N PRO A 115 7.62 -14.44 -33.65
CA PRO A 115 7.67 -14.58 -35.11
C PRO A 115 6.46 -13.94 -35.81
N ARG A 116 5.31 -13.94 -35.13
CA ARG A 116 4.07 -13.28 -35.55
C ARG A 116 3.48 -12.57 -34.34
N VAL A 117 3.07 -11.32 -34.55
CA VAL A 117 2.39 -10.52 -33.53
C VAL A 117 0.90 -10.74 -33.71
N GLU A 118 0.23 -11.24 -32.67
CA GLU A 118 -1.22 -11.39 -32.70
C GLU A 118 -1.92 -10.05 -32.44
N GLU A 119 -3.11 -9.86 -33.01
CA GLU A 119 -3.92 -8.65 -32.80
C GLU A 119 -4.24 -8.43 -31.31
N ARG A 120 -4.45 -9.52 -30.56
CA ARG A 120 -4.69 -9.48 -29.10
C ARG A 120 -3.51 -8.94 -28.31
N GLU A 121 -2.29 -9.27 -28.70
CA GLU A 121 -1.08 -8.77 -28.05
C GLU A 121 -0.94 -7.27 -28.29
N LEU A 122 -1.25 -6.82 -29.51
CA LEU A 122 -1.26 -5.41 -29.87
C LEU A 122 -2.31 -4.63 -29.03
N ASP A 123 -3.52 -5.17 -28.90
CA ASP A 123 -4.58 -4.57 -28.08
C ASP A 123 -4.19 -4.49 -26.61
N GLN A 124 -3.56 -5.52 -26.06
CA GLN A 124 -3.07 -5.53 -24.69
C GLN A 124 -2.02 -4.42 -24.48
N LEU A 125 -1.10 -4.23 -25.42
CA LEU A 125 -0.10 -3.15 -25.36
C LEU A 125 -0.75 -1.76 -25.45
N TYR A 126 -1.81 -1.59 -26.25
CA TYR A 126 -2.61 -0.36 -26.28
C TYR A 126 -3.24 -0.05 -24.91
N VAL A 127 -3.86 -1.05 -24.27
CA VAL A 127 -4.48 -0.89 -22.94
C VAL A 127 -3.43 -0.53 -21.89
N LEU A 128 -2.26 -1.16 -21.91
CA LEU A 128 -1.17 -0.88 -20.98
C LEU A 128 -0.64 0.55 -21.11
N ILE A 129 -0.45 1.04 -22.34
CA ILE A 129 -0.07 2.44 -22.58
C ILE A 129 -1.18 3.41 -22.13
N GLY A 130 -2.44 3.06 -22.40
CA GLY A 130 -3.59 3.86 -21.95
C GLY A 130 -3.65 3.97 -20.42
N ALA A 131 -3.39 2.86 -19.72
CA ALA A 131 -3.31 2.82 -18.26
C ALA A 131 -2.19 3.73 -17.74
N LEU A 132 -1.00 3.73 -18.34
CA LEU A 132 0.09 4.63 -17.95
C LEU A 132 -0.31 6.11 -18.01
N LYS A 133 -1.03 6.52 -19.07
CA LYS A 133 -1.54 7.91 -19.19
C LYS A 133 -2.54 8.25 -18.09
N VAL A 134 -3.49 7.35 -17.82
CA VAL A 134 -4.48 7.54 -16.74
C VAL A 134 -3.80 7.67 -15.38
N LEU A 135 -2.70 6.94 -15.19
CA LEU A 135 -1.93 6.92 -13.95
C LEU A 135 -0.95 8.10 -13.80
N GLY A 136 -0.82 8.96 -14.82
CA GLY A 136 0.03 10.16 -14.81
C GLY A 136 1.48 9.92 -15.26
N ALA A 137 1.81 8.73 -15.75
CA ALA A 137 3.13 8.38 -16.28
C ALA A 137 3.25 8.73 -17.77
N ASP A 138 2.97 9.99 -18.12
CA ASP A 138 2.88 10.45 -19.52
C ASP A 138 4.21 10.28 -20.28
N GLY A 139 5.35 10.52 -19.62
CA GLY A 139 6.68 10.37 -20.23
C GLY A 139 6.96 8.94 -20.68
N ALA A 140 6.70 7.96 -19.79
CA ALA A 140 6.82 6.54 -20.11
C ALA A 140 5.83 6.11 -21.20
N ALA A 141 4.58 6.60 -21.14
CA ALA A 141 3.61 6.28 -22.18
C ALA A 141 4.07 6.74 -23.58
N GLN A 142 4.64 7.95 -23.69
CA GLN A 142 5.12 8.49 -24.96
C GLN A 142 6.31 7.69 -25.53
N SER A 143 7.19 7.14 -24.70
CA SER A 143 8.33 6.35 -25.18
C SER A 143 7.92 5.03 -25.85
N PHE A 144 6.74 4.47 -25.52
CA PHE A 144 6.27 3.21 -26.10
C PHE A 144 5.45 3.36 -27.40
N ILE A 145 4.91 4.56 -27.69
CA ILE A 145 4.08 4.81 -28.89
C ILE A 145 4.80 4.47 -30.23
N PRO A 146 6.09 4.82 -30.42
CA PRO A 146 6.80 4.47 -31.65
C PRO A 146 6.93 2.96 -31.86
N ARG A 147 7.17 2.20 -30.79
CA ARG A 147 7.28 0.73 -30.82
C ARG A 147 5.95 0.08 -31.16
N LEU A 148 4.86 0.57 -30.54
CA LEU A 148 3.50 0.12 -30.86
C LEU A 148 3.17 0.33 -32.35
N SER A 149 3.55 1.49 -32.90
CA SER A 149 3.35 1.80 -34.32
C SER A 149 4.15 0.88 -35.24
N LYS A 150 5.35 0.46 -34.82
CA LYS A 150 6.19 -0.50 -35.54
C LYS A 150 5.57 -1.91 -35.52
N LEU A 151 5.06 -2.35 -34.36
CA LEU A 151 4.37 -3.62 -34.22
C LEU A 151 3.09 -3.67 -35.06
N LYS A 152 2.28 -2.59 -35.03
CA LYS A 152 1.08 -2.48 -35.88
C LYS A 152 1.39 -2.68 -37.36
N LYS A 153 2.45 -2.03 -37.88
CA LYS A 153 2.88 -2.21 -39.28
C LYS A 153 3.29 -3.64 -39.61
N ARG A 154 3.91 -4.37 -38.66
CA ARG A 154 4.25 -5.79 -38.82
C ARG A 154 2.99 -6.66 -38.89
N THR A 155 1.99 -6.37 -38.06
CA THR A 155 0.70 -7.07 -38.08
C THR A 155 -0.04 -6.83 -39.40
N SER A 156 -0.12 -5.57 -39.87
CA SER A 156 -0.76 -5.25 -41.16
C SER A 156 -0.05 -5.87 -42.37
N ALA A 157 1.29 -5.97 -42.33
CA ALA A 157 2.05 -6.62 -43.41
C ALA A 157 1.82 -8.14 -43.48
N ASN A 158 1.46 -8.76 -42.36
CA ASN A 158 1.14 -10.18 -42.29
C ASN A 158 -0.22 -10.52 -42.92
N GLU A 159 -1.17 -9.57 -42.90
CA GLU A 159 -2.52 -9.73 -43.46
C GLU A 159 -2.53 -9.85 -45.00
N TYR A 160 -1.48 -9.39 -45.67
CA TYR A 160 -1.33 -9.43 -47.13
C TYR A 160 -0.34 -10.50 -47.64
N ALA A 161 0.23 -11.32 -46.74
CA ALA A 161 1.24 -12.33 -47.07
C ALA A 161 0.66 -13.76 -47.21
N THR A 162 -0.65 -13.91 -47.46
CA THR A 162 -1.30 -15.20 -47.70
C THR A 162 -1.63 -15.38 -49.18
#